data_AF-A0AA43DIR2-F1
#
_entry.id   AF-A0AA43DIR2-F1
#
_cell.length_a   1.000
_cell.length_b   1.000
_cell.length_c   1.000
_cell.angle_alpha   90.00
_cell.angle_beta   90.00
_cell.angle_gamma   90.00
#
_symmetry.space_group_name_H-M   'P 1'
#
loop_
_entity.id
_entity.type
_entity.pdbx_description
1 polymer ?
#
loop_
_entity_poly.entity_id
_entity_poly.type
_entity_poly.pdbx_seq_one_letter_code
_entity_poly.pdbx_strand_id
1 'polypeptide(L)' 'MSRTRARGLIGGGELRRRLESDGIVVRCPSNKGPPIAYKDVERVVDVVEAAGLARRVARLRPLGVVKG' A
#
# COMPACT_ATOMS: atom_id res chain seq x y z
N MET A 1 3.30 -7.70 12.14
CA MET A 1 2.10 -6.97 12.63
C MET A 1 0.86 -7.78 12.28
N SER A 2 -0.13 -7.91 13.17
CA SER A 2 -1.36 -8.65 12.87
C SER A 2 -2.36 -7.79 12.10
N ARG A 3 -3.19 -8.42 11.24
CA ARG A 3 -4.20 -7.73 10.42
C ARG A 3 -5.19 -6.92 11.26
N THR A 4 -5.54 -7.41 12.44
CA THR A 4 -6.44 -6.73 13.38
C THR A 4 -5.79 -5.47 13.96
N ARG A 5 -4.51 -5.52 14.36
CA ARG A 5 -3.79 -4.34 14.87
C ARG A 5 -3.59 -3.27 13.81
N ALA A 6 -3.38 -3.66 12.55
CA ALA A 6 -3.15 -2.71 11.46
C ALA A 6 -4.42 -1.94 11.01
N ARG A 7 -5.62 -2.40 11.40
CA ARG A 7 -6.91 -1.71 11.14
C ARG A 7 -7.16 -0.50 12.05
N GLY A 8 -6.50 -0.43 13.20
CA GLY A 8 -6.71 0.62 14.20
C GLY A 8 -5.70 1.77 14.16
N LEU A 9 -4.68 1.70 13.30
CA LEU A 9 -3.57 2.66 13.31
C LEU A 9 -3.86 3.94 12.52
N ILE A 10 -4.59 3.87 11.41
CA ILE A 10 -5.04 5.01 10.61
C ILE A 10 -6.46 4.69 10.12
N GLY A 11 -7.41 5.60 10.32
CA GLY A 11 -8.77 5.45 9.80
C GLY A 11 -8.79 5.52 8.28
N GLY A 12 -9.63 4.74 7.59
CA GLY A 12 -9.57 4.69 6.12
C GLY A 12 -9.88 6.03 5.42
N GLY A 13 -10.61 6.94 6.06
CA GLY A 13 -10.77 8.31 5.58
C GLY A 13 -9.49 9.15 5.65
N GLU A 14 -8.67 8.96 6.68
CA GLU A 14 -7.36 9.60 6.80
C GLU A 14 -6.36 9.02 5.79
N LEU A 15 -6.36 7.69 5.61
CA LEU A 15 -5.56 7.04 4.57
C LEU A 15 -5.90 7.59 3.18
N ARG A 16 -7.19 7.75 2.89
CA ARG A 16 -7.64 8.34 1.62
C ARG A 16 -7.11 9.75 1.42
N ARG A 17 -7.25 10.63 2.42
CA ARG A 17 -6.73 12.00 2.35
C ARG A 17 -5.23 12.03 2.08
N ARG A 18 -4.47 11.14 2.73
CA ARG A 18 -3.02 11.04 2.53
C ARG A 18 -2.66 10.58 1.11
N LEU A 19 -3.36 9.58 0.59
CA LEU A 19 -3.14 9.13 -0.80
C LEU A 19 -3.50 10.23 -1.80
N GLU A 20 -4.61 10.94 -1.57
CA GLU A 20 -5.03 12.04 -2.43
C GLU A 20 -4.05 13.22 -2.35
N SER A 21 -3.46 13.53 -1.18
CA SER A 21 -2.39 14.54 -1.06
C SER A 21 -1.10 14.15 -1.79
N ASP A 22 -0.84 12.85 -1.91
CA ASP A 22 0.28 12.31 -2.68
C ASP A 22 -0.02 12.25 -4.20
N GLY A 23 -1.15 12.81 -4.65
CA GLY A 23 -1.55 12.85 -6.06
C GLY A 23 -2.19 11.54 -6.57
N ILE A 24 -2.56 10.62 -5.67
CA ILE A 24 -3.15 9.33 -6.01
C ILE A 24 -4.67 9.40 -5.87
N VAL A 25 -5.39 9.29 -6.99
CA VAL A 25 -6.86 9.34 -7.00
C VAL A 25 -7.45 8.06 -6.43
N VAL A 26 -8.23 8.14 -5.34
CA VAL A 26 -8.84 6.96 -4.71
C VAL A 26 -10.35 6.93 -4.91
N ARG A 27 -10.87 5.82 -5.45
CA ARG A 27 -12.31 5.55 -5.59
C ARG A 27 -12.66 4.22 -4.94
N CYS A 28 -13.48 4.27 -3.88
CA CYS A 28 -13.99 3.06 -3.23
C CYS A 28 -15.41 3.29 -2.64
N PRO A 29 -16.25 2.24 -2.56
CA PRO A 29 -17.60 2.32 -1.97
C PRO A 29 -17.60 2.55 -0.45
N SER A 30 -16.52 2.19 0.25
CA SER A 30 -16.46 2.32 1.71
C SER A 30 -15.10 2.78 2.19
N ASN A 31 -15.09 3.61 3.24
CA ASN A 31 -13.87 4.02 3.95
C ASN A 31 -13.26 2.88 4.78
N LYS A 32 -13.66 1.61 4.59
CA LYS A 32 -12.89 0.46 5.06
C LYS A 32 -11.67 0.34 4.15
N GLY A 33 -10.71 1.23 4.37
CA GLY A 33 -9.41 1.17 3.74
C GLY A 33 -8.71 -0.15 4.11
N PRO A 34 -7.76 -0.62 3.29
CA PRO A 34 -6.88 -1.68 3.73
C PRO A 34 -6.21 -1.26 5.06
N PRO A 35 -5.88 -2.21 5.95
CA PRO A 35 -4.98 -1.92 7.07
C PRO A 35 -3.75 -1.18 6.54
N ILE A 36 -3.19 -0.25 7.33
CA ILE A 36 -1.94 0.43 7.01
C ILE A 36 -1.01 -0.55 6.32
N ALA A 37 -0.50 -0.09 5.18
CA ALA A 37 0.26 -0.83 4.20
C ALA A 37 1.00 -2.02 4.81
N TYR A 38 0.92 -3.14 4.12
CA TYR A 38 1.84 -4.25 4.34
C TYR A 38 3.28 -3.75 4.48
N LYS A 39 4.16 -4.60 5.02
CA LYS A 39 5.61 -4.37 5.17
C LYS A 39 6.16 -3.53 4.02
N ASP A 40 7.16 -2.70 4.30
CA ASP A 40 7.88 -1.96 3.27
C ASP A 40 8.19 -2.89 2.08
N VAL A 41 7.54 -2.58 0.95
CA VAL A 41 7.59 -3.42 -0.24
C VAL A 41 8.99 -3.41 -0.83
N GLU A 42 9.74 -2.31 -0.69
CA GLU A 42 11.11 -2.24 -1.18
C GLU A 42 12.00 -3.24 -0.45
N ARG A 43 11.86 -3.34 0.88
CA ARG A 43 12.60 -4.32 1.67
C ARG A 43 12.28 -5.76 1.26
N VAL A 44 11.04 -6.05 0.88
CA VAL A 44 10.67 -7.39 0.39
C VAL A 44 11.35 -7.68 -0.95
N VAL A 45 11.30 -6.72 -1.88
CA VAL A 45 11.93 -6.88 -3.19
C VAL A 45 13.46 -7.00 -3.06
N ASP A 46 14.09 -6.22 -2.16
CA ASP A 46 15.54 -6.29 -1.88
C ASP A 46 15.97 -7.69 -1.43
N VAL A 47 15.22 -8.30 -0.52
CA VAL A 47 15.53 -9.65 -0.02
C VAL A 47 15.39 -10.70 -1.12
N VAL A 48 14.34 -10.60 -1.95
CA VAL A 48 14.08 -11.56 -3.03
C VAL A 48 15.16 -11.46 -4.11
N GLU A 49 15.59 -10.25 -4.45
CA GLU A 49 16.68 -10.02 -5.39
C GLU A 49 18.03 -10.47 -4.84
N ALA A 50 18.36 -10.12 -3.60
CA ALA A 50 19.60 -10.54 -2.95
C ALA A 50 19.70 -12.08 -2.79
N ALA A 51 18.56 -12.77 -2.63
CA ALA A 51 18.50 -14.22 -2.62
C ALA A 51 18.61 -14.86 -4.01
N GLY A 52 18.68 -14.07 -5.09
CA GLY A 52 18.77 -14.56 -6.47
C GLY A 52 17.47 -15.21 -6.99
N LEU A 53 16.34 -14.97 -6.31
CA LEU A 53 15.06 -15.63 -6.62
C LEU A 53 14.28 -14.91 -7.73
N ALA A 54 14.48 -13.60 -7.88
CA ALA A 54 13.93 -12.82 -8.98
C ALA A 54 14.82 -11.61 -9.27
N ARG A 55 14.80 -11.12 -10.51
CA ARG A 55 15.51 -9.89 -10.92
C ARG A 55 14.57 -8.69 -10.88
N ARG A 56 15.01 -7.54 -10.36
CA ARG A 56 14.25 -6.29 -10.56
C ARG A 56 14.22 -5.93 -12.05
N VAL A 57 13.07 -5.41 -12.50
CA VAL A 57 12.87 -4.99 -13.89
C VAL A 57 12.41 -3.55 -13.96
N ALA A 58 11.31 -3.23 -13.26
CA ALA A 58 10.76 -1.89 -13.22
C ALA A 58 10.04 -1.66 -11.88
N ARG A 59 9.91 -0.39 -11.50
CA ARG A 59 9.10 0.05 -10.37
C ARG A 59 7.99 0.95 -10.88
N LEU A 60 6.76 0.67 -10.46
CA LEU A 60 5.59 1.46 -10.79
C LEU A 60 5.24 2.41 -9.64
N ARG A 61 4.68 3.58 -10.01
CA ARG A 61 4.07 4.52 -9.08
C ARG A 61 2.59 4.64 -9.40
N PRO A 62 1.68 4.45 -8.43
CA PRO A 62 0.26 4.55 -8.70
C PRO A 62 -0.14 6.00 -8.99
N LEU A 63 -1.04 6.17 -9.96
CA LEU A 63 -1.75 7.44 -10.19
C LEU A 63 -3.18 7.39 -9.65
N GLY A 64 -3.74 6.19 -9.51
CA GLY A 64 -5.06 6.01 -8.92
C GLY A 64 -5.31 4.57 -8.46
N VAL A 65 -6.27 4.44 -7.55
CA VAL A 65 -6.71 3.17 -6.97
C VAL A 65 -8.24 3.13 -7.01
N VAL A 66 -8.78 2.15 -7.74
CA VAL A 66 -10.21 1.84 -7.77
C VAL A 66 -10.40 0.50 -7.07
N LYS A 67 -11.22 0.47 -6.01
CA LYS A 67 -11.47 -0.73 -5.21
C LYS A 67 -12.95 -0.87 -4.88
N GLY A 68 -13.56 -1.97 -5.30
CA GLY A 68 -14.88 -2.44 -4.87
C GLY A 68 -14.82 -3.27 -3.60
#